data_AF-A0A699TMU2-F1
#
_entry.id   AF-A0A699TMU2-F1
#
_cell.length_a   1.000
_cell.length_b   1.000
_cell.length_c   1.000
_cell.angle_alpha   90.00
_cell.angle_beta   90.00
_cell.angle_gamma   90.00
#
_symmetry.space_group_name_H-M   'P 1'
#
loop_
_entity.id
_entity.type
_entity.pdbx_description
1 polymer ?
#
loop_
_entity_poly.entity_id
_entity_poly.type
_entity_poly.pdbx_seq_one_letter_code
_entity_poly.pdbx_strand_id
1 'polypeptide(L)'
;VMAAPTILVSAEENLGDPIDVRMDIIHPEPSLYLLFLQRPLVDNAEAENASLHARIKTSEAIKKITRKRERHARVEIEKQLASVQESQCQDRDNFKKLK
;
A
#
# COMPACT_ATOMS: atom_id res chain seq x y z
N VAL A 1 -18.62 7.28 31.97
CA VAL A 1 -18.76 6.89 33.39
C VAL A 1 -17.70 5.84 33.65
N MET A 2 -16.71 6.10 34.50
CA MET A 2 -15.68 5.11 34.85
C MET A 2 -16.16 4.32 36.06
N ALA A 3 -16.14 3.00 35.99
CA ALA A 3 -16.51 2.15 37.12
C ALA A 3 -15.46 2.29 38.23
N ALA A 4 -15.88 2.77 39.40
CA ALA A 4 -15.03 2.86 40.57
C ALA A 4 -14.83 1.45 41.15
N PRO A 5 -13.58 1.04 41.47
CA PRO A 5 -13.34 -0.25 42.08
C PRO A 5 -14.04 -0.30 43.45
N THR A 6 -14.88 -1.31 43.64
CA THR A 6 -15.63 -1.52 44.89
C THR A 6 -14.91 -2.59 45.70
N ILE A 7 -14.43 -2.23 46.89
CA ILE A 7 -13.75 -3.14 47.81
C ILE A 7 -14.80 -3.70 48.76
N LEU A 8 -15.05 -5.01 48.71
CA LEU A 8 -15.93 -5.69 49.66
C LEU A 8 -15.11 -6.10 50.88
N VAL A 9 -15.39 -5.47 52.03
CA VAL A 9 -14.77 -5.80 53.31
C VAL A 9 -15.79 -6.55 54.14
N SER A 10 -15.55 -7.84 54.41
CA SER A 10 -16.32 -8.64 55.36
C SER A 10 -15.54 -8.74 56.67
N ALA A 11 -16.07 -8.14 57.74
CA ALA A 11 -15.54 -8.30 59.09
C ALA A 11 -16.52 -9.14 59.91
N GLU A 12 -16.09 -10.32 60.34
CA GLU A 12 -16.77 -11.07 61.41
C GLU A 12 -16.12 -10.63 62.73
N GLU A 13 -16.93 -10.07 63.62
CA GLU A 13 -16.51 -9.29 64.78
C GLU A 13 -15.78 -10.15 65.82
N ASN A 14 -14.45 -10.23 65.73
CA ASN A 14 -13.57 -10.67 66.81
C ASN A 14 -12.39 -9.68 66.91
N LEU A 15 -12.33 -8.90 67.99
CA LEU A 15 -11.43 -7.74 68.19
C LEU A 15 -9.92 -8.08 68.30
N GLY A 16 -9.50 -9.27 67.88
CA GLY A 16 -8.11 -9.72 67.92
C GLY A 16 -7.62 -10.47 66.66
N ASP A 17 -8.51 -10.76 65.70
CA ASP A 17 -8.15 -11.55 64.52
C ASP A 17 -7.88 -10.65 63.30
N PRO A 18 -6.89 -10.99 62.44
CA PRO A 18 -6.61 -10.22 61.22
C PRO A 18 -7.82 -10.26 60.26
N ILE A 19 -8.25 -9.09 59.79
CA ILE A 19 -9.32 -8.98 58.80
C ILE A 19 -8.78 -9.44 57.45
N ASP A 20 -9.37 -10.51 56.89
CA ASP A 20 -9.07 -10.99 55.54
C ASP A 20 -9.83 -10.15 54.51
N VAL A 21 -9.17 -9.14 53.94
CA VAL A 21 -9.74 -8.29 52.88
C VAL A 21 -9.46 -8.94 51.53
N ARG A 22 -10.50 -9.48 50.91
CA ARG A 22 -10.45 -10.07 49.57
C ARG A 22 -10.84 -9.03 48.53
N MET A 23 -9.95 -8.75 47.58
CA MET A 23 -10.21 -7.81 46.49
C MET A 23 -10.37 -8.58 45.17
N ASP A 24 -11.61 -8.71 44.70
CA ASP A 24 -11.91 -9.31 43.39
C ASP A 24 -11.59 -8.30 42.28
N ILE A 25 -10.36 -8.35 41.78
CA ILE A 25 -9.99 -7.61 40.57
C ILE A 25 -10.57 -8.37 39.37
N ILE A 26 -11.64 -7.84 38.78
CA ILE A 26 -12.12 -8.34 37.48
C ILE A 26 -10.99 -8.09 36.46
N HIS A 27 -10.29 -9.15 36.08
CA HIS A 27 -9.26 -9.11 35.05
C HIS A 27 -9.96 -9.37 33.70
N PRO A 28 -10.27 -8.34 32.88
CA PRO A 28 -10.80 -8.59 31.55
C PRO A 28 -9.81 -9.47 30.79
N GLU A 29 -10.32 -10.49 30.13
CA GLU A 29 -9.49 -11.48 29.43
C GLU A 29 -8.54 -10.75 28.45
N PRO A 30 -7.21 -10.87 28.61
CA PRO A 30 -6.23 -10.07 27.86
C PRO A 30 -6.36 -10.23 26.34
N SER A 31 -6.88 -11.39 25.90
CA SER A 31 -7.15 -11.78 24.53
C SER A 31 -8.07 -10.81 23.79
N LEU A 32 -9.17 -10.38 24.42
CA LEU A 32 -10.13 -9.47 23.80
C LEU A 32 -9.55 -8.07 23.63
N TYR A 33 -8.79 -7.58 24.62
CA TYR A 33 -8.14 -6.28 24.55
C TYR A 33 -7.13 -6.19 23.41
N LEU A 34 -6.33 -7.25 23.21
CA LEU A 34 -5.41 -7.36 22.08
C LEU A 34 -6.14 -7.44 20.74
N LEU A 35 -7.25 -8.18 20.66
CA LEU A 35 -8.07 -8.26 19.45
C LEU A 35 -8.66 -6.89 19.05
N PHE A 36 -9.17 -6.12 20.02
CA PHE A 36 -9.71 -4.78 19.76
C PHE A 36 -8.66 -3.78 19.28
N LEU A 37 -7.42 -3.89 19.75
CA LEU A 37 -6.32 -3.04 19.28
C LEU A 37 -5.71 -3.51 17.95
N GLN A 38 -5.72 -4.82 17.68
CA GLN A 38 -5.14 -5.40 16.47
C GLN A 38 -6.06 -5.32 15.25
N ARG A 39 -7.38 -5.41 15.44
CA ARG A 39 -8.34 -5.44 14.33
C ARG A 39 -8.24 -4.21 13.39
N PRO A 40 -8.16 -2.96 13.90
CA PRO A 40 -7.97 -1.79 13.03
C PRO A 40 -6.65 -1.82 12.25
N LEU A 41 -5.58 -2.40 12.83
CA LEU A 41 -4.28 -2.52 12.16
C LEU A 41 -4.33 -3.52 11.00
N VAL A 42 -5.02 -4.65 11.21
CA VAL A 42 -5.22 -5.68 10.17
C VAL A 42 -6.12 -5.15 9.06
N ASP A 43 -7.24 -4.51 9.41
CA ASP A 43 -8.18 -3.95 8.44
C ASP A 43 -7.50 -2.85 7.58
N ASN A 44 -6.69 -1.99 8.19
CA ASN A 44 -5.88 -0.99 7.47
C ASN A 44 -4.85 -1.65 6.55
N ALA A 45 -4.14 -2.67 7.03
CA ALA A 45 -3.16 -3.39 6.21
C ALA A 45 -3.80 -4.10 5.02
N GLU A 46 -4.99 -4.67 5.18
CA GLU A 46 -5.74 -5.29 4.09
C GLU A 46 -6.17 -4.25 3.04
N ALA A 47 -6.70 -3.12 3.48
CA ALA A 47 -7.09 -2.02 2.61
C ALA A 47 -5.89 -1.43 1.83
N GLU A 48 -4.75 -1.23 2.50
CA GLU A 48 -3.51 -0.77 1.87
C GLU A 48 -2.99 -1.78 0.85
N ASN A 49 -3.00 -3.08 1.17
CA ASN A 49 -2.58 -4.12 0.24
C ASN A 49 -3.47 -4.18 -1.01
N ALA A 50 -4.80 -4.09 -0.84
CA ALA A 50 -5.73 -4.01 -1.96
C ALA A 50 -5.45 -2.77 -2.84
N SER A 51 -5.20 -1.62 -2.22
CA SER A 51 -4.82 -0.38 -2.90
C SER A 51 -3.51 -0.51 -3.66
N LEU A 52 -2.47 -1.07 -3.04
CA LEU A 52 -1.18 -1.33 -3.67
C LEU A 52 -1.31 -2.27 -4.86
N HIS A 53 -2.08 -3.35 -4.72
CA HIS A 53 -2.33 -4.30 -5.81
C HIS A 53 -3.03 -3.62 -7.00
N ALA A 54 -4.02 -2.76 -6.74
CA ALA A 54 -4.68 -1.97 -7.79
C ALA A 54 -3.70 -0.99 -8.49
N ARG A 55 -2.82 -0.33 -7.71
CA ARG A 55 -1.79 0.57 -8.24
C ARG A 55 -0.76 -0.16 -9.09
N ILE A 56 -0.28 -1.33 -8.65
CA ILE A 56 0.65 -2.18 -9.39
C ILE A 56 0.03 -2.57 -10.74
N LYS A 57 -1.22 -3.08 -10.73
CA LYS A 57 -1.94 -3.46 -11.95
C LYS A 57 -2.10 -2.29 -12.93
N THR A 58 -2.40 -1.10 -12.40
CA THR A 58 -2.52 0.12 -13.21
C THR A 58 -1.19 0.55 -13.82
N SER A 59 -0.11 0.51 -13.03
CA SER A 59 1.25 0.82 -13.49
C SER A 59 1.70 -0.14 -14.59
N GLU A 60 1.42 -1.43 -14.47
CA GLU A 60 1.73 -2.42 -15.50
C GLU A 60 0.96 -2.17 -16.80
N ALA A 61 -0.32 -1.80 -16.72
CA ALA A 61 -1.12 -1.45 -17.90
C ALA A 61 -0.54 -0.22 -18.62
N ILE A 62 -0.20 0.83 -17.86
CA ILE A 62 0.46 2.03 -18.40
C ILE A 62 1.77 1.66 -19.08
N LYS A 63 2.63 0.86 -18.42
CA LYS A 63 3.91 0.41 -18.98
C LYS A 63 3.75 -0.32 -20.32
N LYS A 64 2.75 -1.20 -20.44
CA LYS A 64 2.45 -1.91 -21.70
C LYS A 64 2.05 -0.95 -22.81
N ILE A 65 1.17 0.01 -22.51
CA ILE A 65 0.73 1.03 -23.47
C ILE A 65 1.91 1.90 -23.93
N THR A 66 2.72 2.39 -22.98
CA THR A 66 3.89 3.22 -23.27
C THR A 66 4.90 2.47 -24.15
N ARG A 67 5.21 1.21 -23.83
CA ARG A 67 6.11 0.38 -24.66
C ARG A 67 5.59 0.18 -26.08
N LYS A 68 4.28 0.01 -26.26
CA LYS A 68 3.67 -0.12 -27.60
C LYS A 68 3.80 1.18 -28.38
N ARG A 69 3.51 2.33 -27.75
CA ARG A 69 3.64 3.65 -28.36
C ARG A 69 5.08 3.97 -28.76
N GLU A 70 6.03 3.62 -27.89
CA GLU A 70 7.47 3.79 -28.16
C GLU A 70 7.90 3.00 -29.41
N ARG A 71 7.52 1.73 -29.51
CA ARG A 71 7.82 0.92 -30.71
C ARG A 71 7.24 1.54 -31.98
N HIS A 72 6.00 2.02 -31.92
CA HIS A 72 5.37 2.68 -33.07
C HIS A 72 6.12 3.96 -33.46
N ALA A 73 6.47 4.80 -32.49
CA ALA A 73 7.22 6.02 -32.74
C ALA A 73 8.61 5.74 -33.36
N ARG A 74 9.30 4.69 -32.90
CA ARG A 74 10.58 4.27 -33.48
C ARG A 74 10.47 3.90 -34.95
N VAL A 75 9.48 3.08 -35.32
CA VAL A 75 9.25 2.68 -36.72
C VAL A 75 8.93 3.90 -37.60
N GLU A 76 8.12 4.84 -37.12
CA GLU A 76 7.77 6.04 -37.87
C GLU A 76 9.00 6.94 -38.09
N ILE A 77 9.83 7.13 -37.07
CA ILE A 77 11.08 7.90 -37.17
C ILE A 77 12.05 7.24 -38.14
N GLU A 78 12.22 5.92 -38.08
CA GLU A 78 13.09 5.17 -39.00
C GLU A 78 12.64 5.32 -40.45
N LYS A 79 11.32 5.24 -40.70
CA LYS A 79 10.75 5.46 -42.03
C LYS A 79 11.03 6.88 -42.54
N GLN A 80 10.83 7.89 -41.72
CA GLN A 80 11.11 9.27 -42.09
C GLN A 80 12.60 9.49 -42.36
N LEU A 81 13.47 8.91 -41.53
CA LEU A 81 14.92 8.98 -41.71
C LEU A 81 15.36 8.34 -43.04
N ALA A 82 14.81 7.18 -43.38
CA ALA A 82 15.08 6.53 -44.66
C ALA A 82 14.65 7.41 -45.86
N SER A 83 13.48 8.03 -45.79
CA SER A 83 13.01 8.95 -46.83
C SER A 83 13.92 10.18 -46.99
N VAL A 84 14.38 10.77 -45.89
CA VAL A 84 15.32 11.90 -45.92
C VAL A 84 16.66 11.48 -46.53
N GLN A 85 17.18 10.31 -46.15
CA GLN A 85 18.42 9.76 -46.71
C GLN A 85 18.31 9.50 -48.21
N GLU A 86 17.20 8.96 -48.68
CA GLU A 86 16.96 8.71 -50.09
C GLU A 86 16.93 10.03 -50.89
N SER A 87 16.20 11.04 -50.40
CA SER A 87 16.17 12.37 -51.02
C SER A 87 17.58 12.97 -51.11
N GLN A 88 18.38 12.88 -50.04
CA GLN A 88 19.76 13.37 -50.07
C GLN A 88 20.64 12.63 -51.09
N CYS A 89 20.48 11.32 -51.22
CA CYS A 89 21.18 10.54 -52.23
C CYS A 89 20.80 11.00 -53.64
N GLN A 90 19.52 11.21 -53.90
CA GLN A 90 19.02 11.71 -55.19
C GLN A 90 19.56 13.10 -55.50
N ASP A 91 19.52 14.02 -54.54
CA ASP A 91 20.04 15.38 -54.71
C ASP A 91 21.52 15.36 -55.06
N ARG A 92 22.33 14.59 -54.32
CA ARG A 92 23.76 14.43 -54.58
C ARG A 92 24.04 13.93 -55.99
N ASP A 93 23.27 12.96 -56.47
CA ASP A 93 23.46 12.40 -57.81
C ASP A 93 22.97 13.35 -58.90
N ASN A 94 21.94 14.16 -58.64
CA ASN A 94 21.52 15.25 -59.52
C ASN A 94 22.62 16.31 -59.66
N PHE A 95 23.27 16.71 -58.55
CA PHE A 95 24.41 17.63 -58.59
C PHE A 95 25.58 17.12 -59.42
N LYS A 96 25.88 15.81 -59.39
CA LYS A 96 26.95 15.22 -60.22
C LYS A 96 26.64 15.29 -61.72
N LYS A 97 25.37 15.20 -62.12
CA LYS A 97 24.94 15.29 -63.53
C LYS A 97 25.00 16.70 -64.11
N LEU A 98 25.10 17.72 -63.26
CA LEU A 98 25.17 19.13 -63.64
C LEU A 98 26.61 19.64 -63.83
N LYS A 99 27.62 18.80 -63.57
CA LYS A 99 29.04 19.08 -63.83
C LYS A 99 29.51 18.30 -65.05
#